data_AF-A0A5B0CPI8-F1
#
_entry.id   AF-A0A5B0CPI8-F1
#
_cell.length_a   1.000
_cell.length_b   1.000
_cell.length_c   1.000
_cell.angle_alpha   90.00
_cell.angle_beta   90.00
_cell.angle_gamma   90.00
#
_symmetry.space_group_name_H-M   'P 1'
#
loop_
_entity.id
_entity.type
_entity.pdbx_description
1 polymer ?
#
loop_
_entity_poly.entity_id
_entity_poly.type
_entity_poly.pdbx_seq_one_letter_code
_entity_poly.pdbx_strand_id
1 'polypeptide(L)' 'MKILRLILAIIVVALSSYALITGIFGGIIPYVLFFIGLMLLVTGITEFREKRKATAITLFLVSGFTFYVSFKILLN' A
#
# COMPACT_ATOMS: atom_id res chain seq x y z
N MET A 1 1.60 14.05 7.63
CA MET A 1 1.54 12.60 7.33
C MET A 1 2.91 11.98 6.99
N LYS A 2 4.05 12.58 7.37
CA LYS A 2 5.39 12.05 7.02
C LYS A 2 5.80 10.85 7.87
N ILE A 3 5.55 10.89 9.19
CA ILE A 3 5.86 9.77 10.12
C ILE A 3 5.07 8.51 9.75
N LEU A 4 3.76 8.60 9.50
CA LEU A 4 2.94 7.42 9.18
C LEU A 4 3.40 6.76 7.87
N ARG A 5 3.74 7.57 6.86
CA ARG A 5 4.28 7.08 5.59
C ARG A 5 5.63 6.39 5.76
N LEU A 6 6.49 6.92 6.64
CA LEU A 6 7.79 6.32 6.97
C LEU A 6 7.62 4.96 7.64
N ILE A 7 6.72 4.86 8.63
CA ILE A 7 6.43 3.59 9.33
C ILE A 7 5.90 2.54 8.33
N LEU A 8 4.94 2.93 7.49
CA LEU A 8 4.41 2.05 6.44
C LEU A 8 5.49 1.61 5.45
N ALA A 9 6.41 2.51 5.07
CA ALA A 9 7.51 2.19 4.16
C ALA A 9 8.48 1.18 4.78
N ILE A 10 8.83 1.34 6.06
CA ILE A 10 9.70 0.40 6.77
C ILE A 10 9.05 -0.99 6.81
N ILE A 11 7.75 -1.09 7.08
CA ILE A 11 7.02 -2.36 7.09
C ILE A 11 7.02 -3.02 5.70
N VAL A 12 6.73 -2.26 4.65
CA VAL A 12 6.74 -2.75 3.26
C VAL A 12 8.12 -3.27 2.86
N VAL A 13 9.18 -2.54 3.20
CA VAL A 13 10.56 -2.95 2.90
C VAL A 13 10.92 -4.22 3.67
N ALA A 14 10.60 -4.30 4.97
CA ALA A 14 10.87 -5.47 5.78
C ALA A 14 10.15 -6.72 5.25
N LEU A 15 8.87 -6.62 4.90
CA LEU A 15 8.10 -7.71 4.31
C LEU A 15 8.62 -8.11 2.92
N SER A 16 9.03 -7.14 2.10
CA SER A 16 9.59 -7.41 0.78
C SER A 16 10.95 -8.12 0.87
N SER A 17 11.81 -7.68 1.79
CA SER A 17 13.08 -8.36 2.08
C SER A 17 12.85 -9.77 2.61
N TYR A 18 11.87 -9.95 3.51
CA TYR A 18 11.51 -11.27 4.03
C TYR A 18 10.99 -12.20 2.91
N ALA A 19 10.15 -11.70 2.01
CA ALA A 19 9.69 -12.46 0.85
C ALA A 19 10.83 -12.87 -0.09
N LEU A 20 11.80 -11.98 -0.29
CA LEU A 20 12.95 -12.24 -1.15
C LEU A 20 13.90 -13.29 -0.54
N ILE A 21 14.13 -13.23 0.78
CA ILE A 21 15.00 -14.17 1.51
C ILE A 21 14.34 -15.56 1.58
N THR A 22 13.05 -15.61 1.88
CA THR A 22 12.33 -16.89 2.06
C THR A 22 11.88 -17.51 0.74
N GLY A 23 11.78 -16.72 -0.34
CA GLY A 23 11.23 -17.16 -1.63
C GLY A 23 9.73 -17.41 -1.61
N ILE A 24 9.02 -17.12 -0.51
CA ILE A 24 7.59 -17.40 -0.34
C ILE A 24 6.76 -16.18 -0.74
N PHE A 25 6.68 -15.92 -2.04
CA PHE A 25 5.95 -14.76 -2.55
C PHE A 25 4.44 -14.85 -2.35
N GLY A 26 3.84 -16.04 -2.53
CA GLY A 26 2.39 -16.23 -2.51
C GLY A 26 1.73 -15.81 -1.19
N GLY A 27 2.36 -16.14 -0.06
CA GLY A 27 1.85 -15.78 1.26
C GLY A 27 2.14 -14.34 1.67
N ILE A 28 3.22 -13.72 1.17
CA ILE A 28 3.71 -12.42 1.68
C ILE A 28 3.25 -11.24 0.81
N ILE A 29 3.12 -11.44 -0.51
CA ILE A 29 2.65 -10.42 -1.46
C ILE A 29 1.30 -9.80 -1.08
N PRO A 30 0.25 -10.52 -0.64
CA PRO A 30 -1.01 -9.88 -0.25
C PRO A 30 -0.84 -8.91 0.92
N TYR A 31 0.05 -9.22 1.88
CA TYR A 31 0.37 -8.31 2.99
C TYR A 31 1.15 -7.09 2.51
N VAL A 32 2.12 -7.26 1.60
CA VAL A 32 2.87 -6.15 1.00
C VAL A 32 1.92 -5.20 0.27
N LEU A 33 1.04 -5.72 -0.58
CA LEU A 33 0.05 -4.92 -1.30
C LEU A 33 -0.90 -4.20 -0.35
N PHE A 34 -1.32 -4.82 0.76
CA PHE A 34 -2.16 -4.20 1.76
C PHE A 34 -1.49 -2.96 2.39
N PHE A 35 -0.22 -3.05 2.79
CA PHE A 35 0.52 -1.93 3.35
C PHE A 35 0.83 -0.83 2.32
N ILE A 36 1.07 -1.21 1.06
CA ILE A 36 1.20 -0.25 -0.06
C ILE A 36 -0.13 0.48 -0.30
N GLY A 37 -1.26 -0.23 -0.27
CA GLY A 37 -2.61 0.33 -0.38
C GLY A 37 -2.89 1.37 0.71
N LEU A 38 -2.50 1.10 1.96
CA LEU A 38 -2.56 2.06 3.06
C LEU A 38 -1.69 3.29 2.80
N MET A 39 -0.47 3.09 2.28
CA MET A 39 0.44 4.20 1.96
C MET A 39 -0.13 5.10 0.87
N LEU A 40 -0.76 4.53 -0.15
CA LEU A 40 -1.46 5.26 -1.21
C LEU A 40 -2.65 6.04 -0.67
N LEU A 41 -3.42 5.48 0.27
CA LEU A 41 -4.54 6.16 0.93
C LEU A 41 -4.06 7.39 1.72
N VAL A 42 -3.02 7.22 2.55
CA VAL A 42 -2.40 8.32 3.32
C VAL A 42 -1.85 9.41 2.38
N THR A 43 -1.32 9.00 1.23
CA THR A 43 -0.84 9.93 0.19
C THR A 43 -2.00 10.68 -0.45
N GLY A 44 -3.07 9.99 -0.85
CA GLY A 44 -4.26 10.60 -1.43
C GLY A 44 -4.91 11.64 -0.50
N ILE A 45 -5.00 11.34 0.81
CA ILE A 45 -5.48 12.29 1.82
C ILE A 45 -4.55 13.52 1.92
N THR A 46 -3.24 13.32 1.79
CA THR A 46 -2.26 14.41 1.85
C THR A 46 -2.39 15.33 0.62
N GLU A 47 -2.49 14.77 -0.58
CA GLU A 47 -2.71 15.52 -1.82
C GLU A 47 -4.07 16.24 -1.84
N PHE A 48 -5.10 15.64 -1.22
CA PHE A 48 -6.41 16.29 -1.06
C PHE A 48 -6.30 17.57 -0.22
N ARG A 49 -5.47 17.56 0.82
CA ARG A 49 -5.19 18.74 1.65
C ARG A 49 -4.39 19.82 0.91
N GLU A 50 -3.54 19.43 -0.05
CA GLU A 50 -2.77 20.37 -0.90
C GLU A 50 -3.57 20.94 -2.08
N LYS A 51 -4.91 20.81 -2.09
CA LYS A 51 -5.83 21.26 -3.15
C LYS A 51 -5.61 20.58 -4.53
N ARG A 52 -4.83 19.51 -4.59
CA ARG A 52 -4.61 18.69 -5.80
C ARG A 52 -5.71 17.62 -5.93
N LYS A 53 -6.93 18.09 -6.23
CA LYS A 53 -8.16 17.27 -6.23
C LYS A 53 -8.11 16.09 -7.21
N ALA A 54 -7.57 16.28 -8.42
CA ALA A 54 -7.49 15.22 -9.42
C ALA A 54 -6.57 14.07 -8.96
N THR A 55 -5.35 14.39 -8.52
CA THR A 55 -4.35 13.42 -8.05
C THR A 55 -4.85 12.65 -6.81
N ALA A 56 -5.53 13.34 -5.89
CA ALA A 56 -6.11 12.71 -4.71
C ALA A 56 -7.18 11.67 -5.05
N ILE A 57 -8.07 11.96 -6.01
CA ILE A 57 -9.12 11.04 -6.45
C ILE A 57 -8.51 9.81 -7.13
N THR A 58 -7.52 10.01 -8.00
CA THR A 58 -6.80 8.89 -8.64
C THR A 58 -6.10 8.01 -7.60
N LEU A 59 -5.40 8.59 -6.63
CA LEU A 59 -4.75 7.85 -5.55
C LEU A 59 -5.73 7.07 -4.68
N PHE A 60 -6.93 7.62 -4.44
CA PHE A 60 -7.97 6.94 -3.68
C PHE A 60 -8.55 5.74 -4.45
N LEU A 61 -8.80 5.91 -5.75
CA LEU A 61 -9.21 4.83 -6.66
C LEU A 61 -8.16 3.71 -6.73
N VAL A 62 -6.89 4.08 -6.91
CA VAL A 62 -5.77 3.12 -6.95
C VAL A 62 -5.66 2.39 -5.62
N SER A 63 -5.76 3.08 -4.48
CA SER A 63 -5.74 2.46 -3.15
C SER A 63 -6.87 1.43 -2.99
N GLY A 64 -8.10 1.77 -3.38
CA GLY A 64 -9.23 0.83 -3.35
C GLY A 64 -9.00 -0.41 -4.21
N PHE A 65 -8.47 -0.23 -5.43
CA PHE A 65 -8.12 -1.35 -6.31
C PHE A 65 -7.00 -2.23 -5.72
N THR A 66 -5.96 -1.62 -5.13
CA THR A 66 -4.87 -2.34 -4.46
C THR A 66 -5.39 -3.17 -3.29
N PHE A 67 -6.35 -2.66 -2.51
CA PHE A 67 -6.99 -3.46 -1.46
C PHE A 67 -7.76 -4.64 -2.04
N TYR A 68 -8.57 -4.43 -3.07
CA TYR A 68 -9.31 -5.51 -3.72
C TYR A 68 -8.37 -6.63 -4.21
N VAL A 69 -7.27 -6.27 -4.88
CA VAL A 69 -6.25 -7.23 -5.34
C VAL A 69 -5.60 -7.95 -4.15
N SER A 70 -5.29 -7.24 -3.06
CA SER A 70 -4.72 -7.84 -1.85
C SER A 70 -5.63 -8.92 -1.27
N PHE A 71 -6.92 -8.62 -1.11
CA PHE A 71 -7.91 -9.57 -0.59
C PHE A 71 -8.14 -10.75 -1.53
N LYS A 72 -8.16 -10.52 -2.85
CA LYS A 72 -8.29 -11.58 -3.83
C LYS A 72 -7.13 -12.57 -3.75
N ILE A 73 -5.89 -12.08 -3.62
CA ILE A 73 -4.71 -12.94 -3.50
C ILE A 73 -4.70 -13.68 -2.15
N LEU A 74 -5.16 -13.04 -1.07
CA LEU A 74 -5.22 -13.66 0.25
C LEU A 74 -6.27 -14.79 0.33
N LEU A 75 -7.39 -14.64 -0.39
CA LEU A 75 -8.54 -15.56 -0.34
C LEU A 75 -8.49 -16.69 -1.39
N ASN A 76 -7.49 -16.69 -2.28
CA ASN A 76 -7.36 -17.62 -3.40
C ASN A 76 -6.19 -18.58 -3.20
#